data_AF-A0A0L8FW44-F1
#
_entry.id   AF-A0A0L8FW44-F1
#
_cell.length_a   1.000
_cell.length_b   1.000
_cell.length_c   1.000
_cell.angle_alpha   90.00
_cell.angle_beta   90.00
_cell.angle_gamma   90.00
#
_symmetry.space_group_name_H-M   'P 1'
#
loop_
_entity.id
_entity.type
_entity.pdbx_description
1 polymer ?
#
loop_
_entity_poly.entity_id
_entity_poly.type
_entity_poly.pdbx_seq_one_letter_code
_entity_poly.pdbx_strand_id
1 'polypeptide(L)'
;RYLDFLHEKPEYPCLLDAKEQVISFPPITNSDVTKISPETSEILVEVTSSRSLPICKSVMNTLLMEILNLGVGDLLEGDHSSGDKEPNYKLIVQQVRVLNEDSSLYAVYPSQVDIQEDSIQVIRE
;
A
#
# COMPACT_ATOMS: atom_id res chain seq x y z
N ARG A 1 16.17 17.63 -6.18
CA ARG A 1 15.89 17.31 -4.77
C ARG A 1 15.81 15.80 -4.51
N TYR A 2 15.06 15.00 -5.29
CA TYR A 2 14.98 13.54 -5.07
C TYR A 2 16.06 12.73 -5.80
N LEU A 3 16.56 13.22 -6.94
CA LEU A 3 17.63 12.57 -7.72
C LEU A 3 18.93 12.40 -6.92
N ASP A 4 19.23 13.33 -6.03
CA ASP A 4 20.44 13.31 -5.20
C ASP A 4 20.47 12.11 -4.24
N PHE A 5 19.32 11.49 -3.92
CA PHE A 5 19.26 10.29 -3.09
C PHE A 5 19.90 9.06 -3.75
N LEU A 6 20.00 9.06 -5.07
CA LEU A 6 20.57 7.98 -5.85
C LEU A 6 21.91 8.35 -6.49
N HIS A 7 22.35 9.61 -6.38
CA HIS A 7 23.65 10.01 -6.91
C HIS A 7 24.76 9.15 -6.29
N GLU A 8 25.67 8.63 -7.12
CA GLU A 8 26.81 7.79 -6.73
C GLU A 8 26.48 6.43 -6.06
N LYS A 9 25.24 5.94 -6.13
CA LYS A 9 24.93 4.57 -5.69
C LYS A 9 25.30 3.56 -6.78
N PRO A 10 25.93 2.41 -6.41
CA PRO A 10 26.28 1.36 -7.36
C PRO A 10 25.06 0.61 -7.89
N GLU A 11 23.97 0.64 -7.13
CA GLU A 11 22.71 -0.05 -7.43
C GLU A 11 21.53 0.87 -7.15
N TYR A 12 20.46 0.62 -7.90
CA TYR A 12 19.25 1.41 -7.89
C TYR A 12 18.06 0.54 -7.53
N PRO A 13 17.24 0.93 -6.55
CA PRO A 13 16.07 0.15 -6.18
C PRO A 13 15.04 0.26 -7.30
N CYS A 14 14.48 -0.84 -7.76
CA CYS A 14 13.39 -0.85 -8.72
C CYS A 14 12.39 -1.95 -8.36
N LEU A 15 11.14 -1.73 -8.72
CA LEU A 15 10.09 -2.74 -8.64
C LEU A 15 9.78 -3.22 -10.05
N LEU A 16 9.89 -4.52 -10.25
CA LEU A 16 9.60 -5.20 -11.51
C LEU A 16 8.30 -5.98 -11.38
N ASP A 17 7.54 -6.06 -12.46
CA ASP A 17 6.43 -7.00 -12.56
C ASP A 17 6.90 -8.40 -13.00
N ALA A 18 5.96 -9.34 -13.14
CA ALA A 18 6.24 -10.72 -13.57
C ALA A 18 6.77 -10.83 -15.01
N LYS A 19 6.74 -9.75 -15.80
CA LYS A 19 7.27 -9.67 -17.17
C LYS A 19 8.61 -8.91 -17.20
N GLU A 20 9.22 -8.68 -16.04
CA GLU A 20 10.47 -7.91 -15.87
C GLU A 20 10.34 -6.44 -16.32
N GLN A 21 9.13 -5.89 -16.36
CA GLN A 21 8.91 -4.48 -16.64
C GLN A 21 9.03 -3.65 -15.36
N VAL A 22 9.80 -2.55 -15.42
CA VAL A 22 9.88 -1.58 -14.31
C VAL A 22 8.55 -0.86 -14.14
N ILE A 23 7.94 -1.05 -12.97
CA ILE A 23 6.67 -0.41 -12.59
C ILE A 23 6.87 0.73 -11.57
N SER A 24 7.96 0.69 -10.78
CA SER A 24 8.35 1.77 -9.90
C SER A 24 9.88 1.89 -9.82
N PHE A 25 10.36 3.12 -9.75
CA PHE A 25 11.76 3.46 -9.51
C PHE A 25 11.88 4.38 -8.29
N PRO A 26 11.83 3.83 -7.05
CA PRO A 26 11.90 4.64 -5.84
C PRO A 26 13.27 5.33 -5.69
N PRO A 27 13.34 6.52 -5.07
CA PRO A 27 12.24 7.40 -4.68
C PRO A 27 11.89 8.40 -5.81
N ILE A 28 12.20 8.09 -7.07
CA ILE A 28 12.20 9.04 -8.17
C ILE A 28 10.83 9.11 -8.84
N THR A 29 10.30 8.00 -9.34
CA THR A 29 9.08 8.00 -10.14
C THR A 29 8.43 6.63 -10.28
N ASN A 30 7.15 6.63 -10.66
CA ASN A 30 6.39 5.44 -11.01
C ASN A 30 6.23 5.35 -12.53
N SER A 31 6.03 4.13 -13.05
CA SER A 31 5.82 3.91 -14.48
C SER A 31 4.42 4.31 -14.93
N ASP A 32 4.29 4.81 -16.17
CA ASP A 32 2.98 5.08 -16.78
C ASP A 32 2.16 3.80 -16.99
N VAL A 33 2.80 2.63 -17.02
CA VAL A 33 2.11 1.34 -17.20
C VAL A 33 1.17 1.01 -16.04
N THR A 34 1.51 1.44 -14.83
CA THR A 34 0.72 1.19 -13.60
C THR A 34 0.03 2.46 -13.12
N LYS A 35 -0.29 3.38 -14.03
CA LYS A 35 -0.93 4.64 -13.71
C LYS A 35 -2.37 4.41 -13.25
N ILE A 36 -2.71 4.94 -12.08
CA ILE A 36 -4.08 4.92 -11.55
C ILE A 36 -4.96 5.82 -12.44
N SER A 37 -6.13 5.29 -12.80
CA SER A 37 -7.17 5.95 -13.58
C SER A 37 -8.54 5.80 -12.89
N PRO A 38 -9.60 6.51 -13.35
CA PRO A 38 -10.95 6.33 -12.82
C PRO A 38 -11.50 4.89 -12.94
N GLU A 39 -10.95 4.09 -13.86
CA GLU A 39 -11.33 2.68 -14.06
C GLU A 39 -10.55 1.71 -13.17
N THR A 40 -9.59 2.21 -12.38
CA THR A 40 -8.78 1.38 -11.48
C THR A 40 -9.63 0.90 -10.30
N SER A 41 -9.75 -0.43 -10.17
CA SER A 41 -10.48 -1.08 -9.06
C SER A 41 -9.57 -1.61 -7.96
N GLU A 42 -8.30 -1.87 -8.28
CA GLU A 42 -7.32 -2.47 -7.38
C GLU A 42 -6.02 -1.66 -7.47
N ILE A 43 -5.42 -1.38 -6.31
CA ILE A 43 -4.22 -0.54 -6.22
C ILE A 43 -3.14 -1.31 -5.48
N LEU A 44 -1.99 -1.48 -6.11
CA LEU A 44 -0.76 -1.88 -5.42
C LEU A 44 -0.15 -0.64 -4.75
N VAL A 45 0.05 -0.69 -3.44
CA VAL A 45 0.69 0.38 -2.67
C VAL A 45 2.00 -0.12 -2.11
N GLU A 46 3.07 0.66 -2.28
CA GLU A 46 4.38 0.40 -1.68
C GLU A 46 4.86 1.64 -0.91
N VAL A 47 5.60 1.39 0.18
CA VAL A 47 6.30 2.43 0.94
C VAL A 47 7.72 1.94 1.20
N THR A 48 8.66 2.47 0.42
CA THR A 48 10.08 2.09 0.48
C THR A 48 10.92 3.10 1.28
N SER A 49 11.84 2.59 2.11
CA SER A 49 12.85 3.40 2.80
C SER A 49 14.08 2.56 3.13
N SER A 50 15.27 3.15 3.04
CA SER A 50 16.54 2.53 3.45
C SER A 50 16.81 2.62 4.96
N ARG A 51 15.90 3.21 5.74
CA ARG A 51 16.16 3.59 7.14
C ARG A 51 15.38 2.78 8.16
N SER A 52 14.08 2.60 7.96
CA SER A 52 13.20 2.04 9.00
C SER A 52 11.93 1.44 8.42
N LEU A 53 11.85 0.12 8.44
CA LEU A 53 10.64 -0.61 8.11
C LEU A 53 9.45 -0.24 9.03
N PRO A 54 9.62 -0.06 10.36
CA PRO A 54 8.53 0.44 11.21
C PRO A 54 7.95 1.78 10.76
N ILE A 55 8.79 2.71 10.25
CA ILE A 55 8.29 3.99 9.71
C ILE A 55 7.49 3.74 8.43
N CYS A 56 7.96 2.86 7.52
CA CYS A 56 7.20 2.51 6.32
C CYS A 56 5.81 1.95 6.68
N LYS A 57 5.75 1.05 7.67
CA LYS A 57 4.48 0.49 8.16
C LYS A 57 3.58 1.55 8.76
N SER A 58 4.12 2.47 9.55
CA SER A 58 3.36 3.59 10.12
C SER A 58 2.79 4.50 9.02
N VAL A 59 3.58 4.82 8.00
CA VAL A 59 3.12 5.63 6.86
C VAL A 59 2.03 4.91 6.08
N MET A 60 2.20 3.61 5.84
CA MET A 60 1.18 2.78 5.19
C MET A 60 -0.12 2.75 6.01
N ASN A 61 -0.04 2.55 7.32
CA ASN A 61 -1.21 2.59 8.21
C ASN A 61 -1.95 3.93 8.09
N THR A 62 -1.22 5.05 8.18
CA THR A 62 -1.82 6.39 8.04
C THR A 62 -2.49 6.54 6.67
N LEU A 63 -1.85 6.10 5.59
CA LEU A 63 -2.42 6.17 4.25
C LEU A 63 -3.75 5.39 4.16
N LEU A 64 -3.81 4.17 4.70
CA LEU A 64 -5.03 3.35 4.68
C LEU A 64 -6.18 3.99 5.48
N MET A 65 -5.87 4.60 6.62
CA MET A 65 -6.87 5.34 7.42
C MET A 65 -7.39 6.56 6.67
N GLU A 66 -6.52 7.32 6.01
CA GLU A 66 -6.95 8.48 5.21
C GLU A 66 -7.77 8.08 3.98
N ILE A 67 -7.44 6.95 3.34
CA ILE A 67 -8.24 6.37 2.25
C ILE A 67 -9.68 6.09 2.74
N LEU A 68 -9.83 5.48 3.92
CA LEU A 68 -11.13 5.26 4.54
C LEU A 68 -11.85 6.58 4.87
N ASN A 69 -11.16 7.54 5.48
CA ASN A 69 -11.74 8.84 5.86
C ASN A 69 -12.23 9.64 4.64
N LEU A 70 -11.58 9.47 3.49
CA LEU A 70 -11.99 10.08 2.21
C LEU A 70 -13.16 9.35 1.55
N GLY A 71 -13.62 8.24 2.12
CA GLY A 71 -14.68 7.40 1.56
C GLY A 71 -14.25 6.60 0.34
N VAL A 72 -12.95 6.33 0.21
CA VAL A 72 -12.40 5.50 -0.85
C VAL A 72 -12.40 4.05 -0.35
N GLY A 73 -13.53 3.38 -0.53
CA GLY A 73 -13.74 1.99 -0.13
C GLY A 73 -15.14 1.51 -0.50
N ASP A 74 -15.42 0.23 -0.23
CA ASP A 74 -16.75 -0.33 -0.43
C ASP A 74 -17.70 0.23 0.64
N LEU A 75 -18.84 0.75 0.21
CA LEU A 75 -19.85 1.22 1.14
C LEU A 75 -20.44 0.02 1.90
N LEU A 76 -20.31 0.03 3.22
CA LEU A 76 -21.06 -0.89 4.07
C LEU A 76 -22.50 -0.37 4.16
N GLU A 77 -23.44 -1.15 3.65
CA GLU A 77 -24.86 -0.86 3.86
C GLU A 77 -25.16 -0.94 5.37
N GLY A 78 -25.29 0.22 6.00
CA GLY A 78 -25.83 0.38 7.34
C GLY A 78 -27.36 0.48 7.26
N ASP A 79 -28.04 -0.28 8.11
CA ASP A 79 -29.50 -0.33 8.29
C ASP A 79 -30.16 1.06 8.11
N HIS A 80 -31.14 1.17 7.20
CA HIS A 80 -31.85 2.42 6.85
C HIS A 80 -32.71 3.00 7.99
N SER A 81 -32.39 2.68 9.24
CA SER A 81 -33.07 3.15 10.44
C SER A 81 -32.49 4.50 10.89
N SER A 82 -32.95 5.57 10.22
CA SER A 82 -33.12 6.95 10.71
C SER A 82 -31.92 7.65 11.41
N GLY A 83 -31.33 8.64 10.72
CA GLY A 83 -30.66 9.80 11.35
C GLY A 83 -29.13 9.78 11.38
N ASP A 84 -28.51 10.65 10.58
CA ASP A 84 -27.18 11.25 10.76
C ASP A 84 -25.98 10.31 11.04
N LYS A 85 -25.94 9.11 10.45
CA LYS A 85 -24.69 8.32 10.43
C LYS A 85 -23.97 8.55 9.11
N GLU A 86 -22.72 9.01 9.20
CA GLU A 86 -21.81 9.07 8.07
C GLU A 86 -21.70 7.68 7.41
N PRO A 87 -21.59 7.63 6.07
CA PRO A 87 -21.41 6.37 5.36
C PRO A 87 -20.20 5.62 5.92
N ASN A 88 -20.42 4.37 6.30
CA ASN A 88 -19.34 3.52 6.78
C ASN A 88 -18.68 2.83 5.58
N TYR A 89 -17.38 3.02 5.40
CA TYR A 89 -16.64 2.44 4.28
C TYR A 89 -15.79 1.28 4.77
N LYS A 90 -15.59 0.30 3.90
CA LYS A 90 -14.73 -0.84 4.14
C LYS A 90 -13.63 -0.89 3.11
N LEU A 91 -12.40 -1.09 3.59
CA LEU A 91 -11.25 -1.26 2.74
C LEU A 91 -10.80 -2.72 2.78
N ILE A 92 -10.65 -3.35 1.62
CA ILE A 92 -10.07 -4.67 1.50
C ILE A 92 -8.58 -4.51 1.23
N VAL A 93 -7.74 -5.07 2.09
CA VAL A 93 -6.28 -4.99 1.99
C VAL A 93 -5.71 -6.38 1.89
N GLN A 94 -5.02 -6.68 0.78
CA GLN A 94 -4.29 -7.93 0.62
C GLN A 94 -2.95 -7.87 1.36
N GLN A 95 -2.66 -8.88 2.16
CA GLN A 95 -1.36 -9.02 2.82
C GLN A 95 -0.29 -9.34 1.79
N VAL A 96 0.80 -8.57 1.82
CA VAL A 96 1.98 -8.77 0.99
C VAL A 96 3.11 -9.35 1.84
N ARG A 97 3.79 -10.35 1.26
CA ARG A 97 5.01 -10.95 1.81
C ARG A 97 6.21 -10.51 0.97
N VAL A 98 7.20 -9.95 1.63
CA VAL A 98 8.48 -9.60 1.02
C VAL A 98 9.48 -10.67 1.41
N LEU A 99 10.18 -11.22 0.43
CA LEU A 99 11.20 -12.25 0.61
C LEU A 99 12.58 -11.66 0.32
N ASN A 100 13.60 -12.21 0.98
CA ASN A 100 15.00 -12.02 0.62
C ASN A 100 15.35 -12.87 -0.61
N GLU A 101 16.54 -12.64 -1.17
CA GLU A 101 17.06 -13.42 -2.31
C GLU A 101 17.14 -14.93 -2.02
N ASP A 102 17.42 -15.31 -0.77
CA ASP A 102 17.45 -16.70 -0.31
C ASP A 102 16.05 -17.30 -0.03
N SER A 103 14.98 -16.59 -0.45
CA SER A 103 13.58 -16.94 -0.21
C SER A 103 13.15 -16.95 1.27
N SER A 104 14.00 -16.47 2.19
CA SER A 104 13.58 -16.26 3.57
C SER A 104 12.63 -15.07 3.69
N LEU A 105 11.70 -15.13 4.63
CA LEU A 105 10.73 -14.07 4.86
C LEU A 105 11.41 -12.82 5.41
N TYR A 106 11.40 -11.73 4.65
CA TYR A 106 11.92 -10.44 5.08
C TYR A 106 10.89 -9.65 5.88
N ALA A 107 9.70 -9.46 5.30
CA ALA A 107 8.63 -8.68 5.91
C ALA A 107 7.26 -9.18 5.51
N VAL A 108 6.28 -8.90 6.37
CA VAL A 108 4.86 -9.12 6.09
C VAL A 108 4.09 -7.88 6.50
N TYR A 109 3.19 -7.43 5.64
CA TYR A 109 2.28 -6.35 5.94
C TYR A 109 0.96 -6.49 5.16
N PRO A 110 -0.21 -6.26 5.78
CA PRO A 110 -0.40 -6.08 7.22
C PRO A 110 -0.28 -7.41 7.97
N SER A 111 0.56 -7.48 9.01
CA SER A 111 0.58 -8.58 9.97
C SER A 111 -0.56 -8.45 11.00
N GLN A 112 -0.68 -9.40 11.92
CA GLN A 112 -1.75 -9.40 12.93
C GLN A 112 -1.74 -8.17 13.86
N VAL A 113 -0.59 -7.50 13.99
CA VAL A 113 -0.42 -6.36 14.90
C VAL A 113 -0.39 -5.01 14.18
N ASP A 114 -0.36 -5.01 12.84
CA ASP A 114 -0.15 -3.78 12.08
C ASP A 114 -1.42 -2.94 11.97
N ILE A 115 -2.60 -3.56 11.83
CA ILE A 115 -3.89 -2.88 11.62
C ILE A 115 -4.88 -3.33 12.70
N GLN A 116 -5.45 -2.36 13.41
CA GLN A 116 -6.47 -2.53 14.46
C GLN A 116 -7.69 -1.67 14.13
N GLU A 117 -8.21 -1.81 12.90
CA GLU A 117 -9.37 -1.09 12.40
C GLU A 117 -10.35 -2.10 11.80
N ASP A 118 -11.56 -2.19 12.35
CA ASP A 118 -12.58 -3.16 11.96
C ASP A 118 -13.09 -2.92 10.52
N SER A 119 -12.99 -1.67 10.07
CA SER A 119 -13.34 -1.23 8.72
C SER A 119 -12.31 -1.67 7.67
N ILE A 120 -11.16 -2.20 8.08
CA ILE A 120 -10.14 -2.77 7.17
C ILE A 120 -10.18 -4.29 7.23
N GLN A 121 -10.64 -4.93 6.17
CA GLN A 121 -10.57 -6.38 6.03
C GLN A 121 -9.23 -6.78 5.40
N VAL A 122 -8.40 -7.48 6.16
CA VAL A 122 -7.13 -8.04 5.66
C VAL A 122 -7.32 -9.45 5.09
N ILE A 123 -7.09 -9.62 3.79
CA ILE A 123 -7.04 -10.92 3.10
C ILE A 123 -5.61 -11.47 3.19
N ARG A 124 -5.47 -12.74 3.56
CA ARG A 124 -4.18 -13.43 3.71
C ARG A 124 -4.20 -14.67 2.84
N GLU A 125 -3.30 -14.72 1.86
CA GLU A 125 -3.05 -15.88 1.00
C GLU A 125 -1.78 -16.63 1.41
#